data_AF-A0AAV4MLX5-F1
#
_entry.id   AF-A0AAV4MLX5-F1
#
_cell.length_a   1.000
_cell.length_b   1.000
_cell.length_c   1.000
_cell.angle_alpha   90.00
_cell.angle_beta   90.00
_cell.angle_gamma   90.00
#
_symmetry.space_group_name_H-M   'P 1'
#
loop_
_entity.id
_entity.type
_entity.pdbx_description
1 polymer ?
#
loop_
_entity_poly.entity_id
_entity_poly.type
_entity_poly.pdbx_seq_one_letter_code
_entity_poly.pdbx_strand_id
1 'polypeptide(L)'
;MSKIAFEFFPLIYKASEDSNHRTKYSKLPAVTVIQLKMSSISVALLVLTISAMALAGPAVPVSPLLTIQEQFRPYEFGYDFADGLGMSQQRKEVADGTGVVKGAYGYQDPLGVYRRVSIQPVQTGTRL
;
A
#
# COMPACT_ATOMS: atom_id res chain seq x y z
N MET A 1 0.58 9.97 -38.56
CA MET A 1 0.57 10.65 -37.25
C MET A 1 -0.86 10.65 -36.74
N SER A 2 -1.12 9.80 -35.76
CA SER A 2 -2.46 9.53 -35.22
C SER A 2 -2.88 10.64 -34.25
N LYS A 3 -4.11 11.13 -34.40
CA LYS A 3 -4.72 12.13 -33.54
C LYS A 3 -5.12 11.47 -32.22
N ILE A 4 -4.64 11.98 -31.09
CA ILE A 4 -5.17 11.63 -29.76
C ILE A 4 -6.41 12.49 -29.55
N ALA A 5 -7.57 11.84 -29.55
CA ALA A 5 -8.87 12.45 -29.25
C ALA A 5 -9.05 12.53 -27.73
N PHE A 6 -9.25 13.73 -27.19
CA PHE A 6 -9.79 13.92 -25.84
C PHE A 6 -11.32 14.01 -25.97
N GLU A 7 -11.97 12.86 -25.89
CA GLU A 7 -13.42 12.73 -25.80
C GLU A 7 -13.88 13.26 -24.42
N PHE A 8 -14.49 14.43 -24.38
CA PHE A 8 -15.21 14.91 -23.21
C PHE A 8 -16.48 14.07 -23.06
N PHE A 9 -16.45 13.10 -22.15
CA PHE A 9 -17.64 12.38 -21.70
C PHE A 9 -18.71 13.39 -21.23
N PRO A 10 -19.91 13.43 -21.83
CA PRO A 10 -20.96 14.29 -21.32
C PRO A 10 -21.54 13.69 -20.03
N LEU A 11 -21.75 14.55 -19.03
CA LEU A 11 -22.54 14.25 -17.84
C LEU A 11 -23.93 13.73 -18.27
N ILE A 12 -24.14 12.43 -18.11
CA ILE A 12 -25.46 11.82 -18.28
C ILE A 12 -26.28 12.19 -17.04
N TYR A 13 -27.19 13.14 -17.22
CA TYR A 13 -28.30 13.37 -16.29
C TYR A 13 -29.14 12.09 -16.20
N LYS A 14 -29.41 11.65 -14.96
CA LYS A 14 -30.28 10.50 -14.68
C LYS A 14 -31.72 10.87 -15.05
N ALA A 15 -32.21 10.38 -16.18
CA ALA A 15 -33.63 10.47 -16.51
C ALA A 15 -34.40 9.45 -15.67
N SER A 16 -35.32 9.94 -14.83
CA SER A 16 -36.34 9.13 -14.16
C SER A 16 -37.23 8.50 -15.22
N GLU A 17 -37.31 7.18 -15.26
CA GLU A 17 -38.27 6.45 -16.11
C GLU A 17 -39.68 6.72 -15.61
N ASP A 18 -40.34 7.72 -16.20
CA ASP A 18 -41.80 7.81 -16.16
C ASP A 18 -42.37 7.19 -17.43
N SER A 19 -43.44 6.43 -17.22
CA SER A 19 -44.00 5.46 -18.14
C SER A 19 -44.53 6.09 -19.43
N ASN A 20 -44.28 5.38 -20.54
CA ASN A 20 -45.24 5.19 -21.64
C ASN A 20 -46.01 6.44 -22.11
N HIS A 21 -45.49 7.19 -23.09
CA HIS A 21 -46.29 7.69 -24.22
C HIS A 21 -45.43 8.44 -25.26
N ARG A 22 -45.38 7.84 -26.46
CA ARG A 22 -44.98 8.39 -27.77
C ARG A 22 -45.26 9.89 -27.97
N THR A 23 -44.24 10.72 -28.19
CA THR A 23 -44.32 11.94 -29.04
C THR A 23 -42.93 12.31 -29.61
N LYS A 24 -42.69 12.04 -30.91
CA LYS A 24 -42.56 13.02 -32.00
C LYS A 24 -41.34 13.95 -31.91
N TYR A 25 -40.26 13.59 -32.61
CA TYR A 25 -39.09 14.44 -32.86
C TYR A 25 -39.48 15.65 -33.71
N SER A 26 -39.40 16.85 -33.13
CA SER A 26 -39.42 18.12 -33.86
C SER A 26 -37.99 18.53 -34.23
N LYS A 27 -37.82 18.98 -35.48
CA LYS A 27 -36.55 19.45 -36.05
C LYS A 27 -36.09 20.70 -35.28
N LEU A 28 -34.98 20.62 -34.56
CA LEU A 28 -34.41 21.76 -33.83
C LEU A 28 -33.79 22.78 -34.82
N PRO A 29 -33.86 24.10 -34.53
CA PRO A 29 -33.26 25.11 -35.39
C PRO A 29 -31.73 24.96 -35.40
N ALA A 30 -31.13 25.16 -36.58
CA ALA A 30 -29.69 25.16 -36.75
C ALA A 30 -29.06 26.20 -35.80
N VAL A 31 -28.26 25.71 -34.85
CA VAL A 31 -27.49 26.54 -33.92
C VAL A 31 -26.33 27.16 -34.70
N THR A 32 -26.35 28.49 -34.87
CA THR A 32 -25.23 29.24 -35.45
C THR A 32 -24.09 29.30 -34.44
N VAL A 33 -22.99 28.59 -34.72
CA VAL A 33 -21.77 28.63 -33.90
C VAL A 33 -20.96 29.87 -34.26
N ILE A 34 -20.80 30.79 -33.30
CA ILE A 34 -19.96 31.99 -33.46
C ILE A 34 -18.49 31.58 -33.29
N GLN A 35 -17.71 31.61 -34.37
CA GLN A 35 -16.27 31.36 -34.33
C GLN A 35 -15.53 32.62 -33.84
N LEU A 36 -15.17 32.67 -32.56
CA LEU A 36 -14.33 33.73 -32.00
C LEU A 36 -12.89 33.57 -32.52
N LYS A 37 -12.46 34.49 -33.40
CA LYS A 37 -11.09 34.55 -33.92
C LYS A 37 -10.18 35.24 -32.90
N MET A 38 -9.55 34.47 -32.01
CA MET A 38 -8.55 34.99 -31.08
C MET A 38 -7.19 35.14 -31.77
N SER A 39 -6.56 36.31 -31.62
CA SER A 39 -5.21 36.61 -32.12
C SER A 39 -4.15 35.82 -31.34
N SER A 40 -3.14 35.30 -32.05
CA SER A 40 -2.03 34.51 -31.50
C SER A 40 -1.27 35.19 -30.35
N ILE A 41 -1.27 36.52 -30.30
CA ILE A 41 -0.61 37.30 -29.24
C ILE A 41 -1.34 37.14 -27.90
N SER A 42 -2.68 37.07 -27.91
CA SER A 42 -3.49 36.88 -26.70
C SER A 42 -3.34 35.47 -26.13
N VAL A 43 -3.24 34.47 -27.00
CA VAL A 43 -3.01 33.07 -26.60
C VAL A 43 -1.63 32.90 -25.96
N ALA A 44 -0.59 33.52 -26.52
CA ALA A 44 0.77 33.44 -25.97
C ALA A 44 0.89 34.09 -24.59
N LEU A 45 0.25 35.25 -24.38
CA LEU A 45 0.21 35.95 -23.09
C LEU A 45 -0.53 35.13 -22.03
N LEU A 46 -1.64 34.48 -22.40
CA LEU A 46 -2.41 33.65 -21.48
C LEU A 46 -1.68 32.36 -21.09
N VAL A 47 -0.90 31.77 -22.00
CA VAL A 47 -0.07 30.58 -21.70
C VAL A 47 1.09 30.93 -20.78
N LEU A 48 1.70 32.11 -20.95
CA LEU A 48 2.84 32.54 -20.14
C LEU A 48 2.45 32.83 -18.68
N THR A 49 1.25 33.37 -18.44
CA THR A 49 0.75 33.67 -17.09
C THR A 49 0.36 32.41 -16.31
N ILE A 50 -0.20 31.40 -16.97
CA ILE A 50 -0.53 30.10 -16.34
C ILE A 50 0.75 29.34 -15.94
N SER A 51 1.82 29.45 -16.72
CA SER A 51 3.11 28.80 -16.41
C SER A 51 3.79 29.35 -15.15
N ALA A 52 3.52 30.60 -14.76
CA ALA A 52 4.16 31.23 -13.60
C ALA A 52 3.53 30.83 -12.26
N MET A 53 2.26 30.42 -12.25
CA MET A 53 1.52 30.07 -11.02
C MET A 53 1.79 28.65 -10.51
N ALA A 54 2.52 27.82 -11.25
CA ALA A 54 2.69 26.39 -10.95
C ALA A 54 3.85 26.05 -9.98
N LEU A 55 4.63 27.03 -9.50
CA LEU A 55 5.94 26.73 -8.87
C LEU A 55 5.99 26.85 -7.32
N ALA A 56 4.91 27.20 -6.63
CA ALA A 56 4.92 27.32 -5.17
C ALA A 56 3.80 26.48 -4.53
N GLY A 57 4.06 25.18 -4.35
CA GLY A 57 3.23 24.34 -3.49
C GLY A 57 3.36 24.73 -2.01
N PRO A 58 2.35 24.45 -1.17
CA PRO A 58 2.41 24.76 0.26
C PRO A 58 3.56 23.99 0.93
N ALA A 59 4.37 24.70 1.73
CA ALA A 59 5.38 24.08 2.58
C ALA A 59 4.68 23.22 3.64
N VAL A 60 4.72 21.90 3.45
CA VAL A 60 4.20 20.95 4.43
C VAL A 60 5.28 20.78 5.51
N PRO A 61 5.00 21.08 6.79
CA PRO A 61 5.95 20.81 7.85
C PRO A 61 6.14 19.30 7.94
N VAL A 62 7.35 18.81 7.64
CA VAL A 62 7.72 17.42 7.84
C VAL A 62 7.91 17.21 9.34
N SER A 63 6.99 16.48 9.97
CA SER A 63 7.19 16.04 11.34
C SER A 63 8.37 15.07 11.40
N PRO A 64 9.25 15.16 12.42
CA PRO A 64 10.34 14.21 12.57
C PRO A 64 9.75 12.81 12.76
N LEU A 65 10.25 11.86 11.96
CA LEU A 65 9.96 10.45 12.13
C LEU A 65 10.46 10.01 13.51
N LEU A 66 9.54 9.66 14.42
CA LEU A 66 9.90 8.99 15.65
C LEU A 66 10.39 7.59 15.28
N THR A 67 11.71 7.39 15.34
CA THR A 67 12.29 6.06 15.23
C THR A 67 12.01 5.35 16.54
N ILE A 68 11.04 4.44 16.55
CA ILE A 68 10.90 3.50 17.67
C ILE A 68 12.06 2.52 17.55
N GLN A 69 13.11 2.74 18.35
CA GLN A 69 14.18 1.76 18.49
C GLN A 69 13.60 0.57 19.25
N GLU A 70 13.46 -0.57 18.58
CA GLU A 70 13.03 -1.80 19.24
C GLU A 70 14.11 -2.23 20.24
N GLN A 71 13.79 -2.11 21.53
CA GLN A 71 14.71 -2.47 22.60
C GLN A 71 14.49 -3.93 22.97
N PHE A 72 15.37 -4.81 22.49
CA PHE A 72 15.35 -6.22 22.87
C PHE A 72 15.77 -6.39 24.33
N ARG A 73 15.01 -7.20 25.08
CA ARG A 73 15.30 -7.57 26.46
C ARG A 73 15.82 -9.01 26.48
N PRO A 74 16.90 -9.30 27.20
CA PRO A 74 17.39 -10.66 27.32
C PRO A 74 16.35 -11.52 28.05
N TYR A 75 16.25 -12.78 27.64
CA TYR A 75 15.42 -13.79 28.30
C TYR A 75 16.06 -15.17 28.18
N GLU A 76 15.73 -16.04 29.12
CA GLU A 76 16.07 -17.45 29.06
C GLU A 76 14.89 -18.25 29.60
N PHE A 77 14.50 -19.29 28.86
CA PHE A 77 13.51 -20.24 29.32
C PHE A 77 13.80 -21.63 28.78
N GLY A 78 13.31 -22.64 29.48
CA GLY A 78 13.40 -24.01 29.05
C GLY A 78 12.60 -24.94 29.94
N TYR A 79 12.28 -26.10 29.39
CA TYR A 79 11.59 -27.17 30.11
C TYR A 79 11.97 -28.52 29.51
N ASP A 80 11.86 -29.54 30.36
CA ASP A 80 11.96 -30.93 30.01
C ASP A 80 10.71 -31.65 30.51
N PHE A 81 10.21 -32.56 29.69
CA PHE A 81 9.03 -33.36 30.00
C PHE A 81 9.27 -34.81 29.59
N ALA A 82 8.85 -35.75 30.43
CA ALA A 82 8.82 -37.17 30.11
C ALA A 82 7.55 -37.80 30.70
N ASP A 83 6.91 -38.68 29.94
CA ASP A 83 5.69 -39.36 30.37
C ASP A 83 5.94 -40.71 31.08
N GLY A 84 7.21 -41.15 31.11
CA GLY A 84 7.62 -42.44 31.67
C GLY A 84 7.28 -43.66 30.78
N LEU A 85 6.66 -43.44 29.62
CA LEU A 85 6.27 -44.47 28.66
C LEU A 85 7.13 -44.44 27.39
N GLY A 86 8.29 -43.78 27.46
CA GLY A 86 9.26 -43.66 26.37
C GLY A 86 9.12 -42.38 25.54
N MET A 87 8.12 -41.54 25.80
CA MET A 87 8.05 -40.21 25.20
C MET A 87 8.77 -39.18 26.07
N SER A 88 9.56 -38.33 25.43
CA SER A 88 10.17 -37.16 26.09
C SER A 88 10.20 -35.95 25.16
N GLN A 89 10.19 -34.75 25.74
CA GLN A 89 10.32 -33.49 25.03
C GLN A 89 11.24 -32.55 25.81
N GLN A 90 12.02 -31.75 25.09
CA GLN A 90 12.92 -30.76 25.66
C GLN A 90 12.90 -29.49 24.82
N ARG A 91 12.94 -28.34 25.49
CA ARG A 91 13.06 -27.02 24.87
C ARG A 91 13.99 -26.16 25.72
N LYS A 92 14.92 -25.47 25.05
CA LYS A 92 15.72 -24.41 25.66
C LYS A 92 15.92 -23.27 24.67
N GLU A 93 15.70 -22.04 25.12
CA GLU A 93 15.87 -20.83 24.33
C GLU A 93 16.44 -19.69 25.17
N VAL A 94 17.39 -18.95 24.58
CA VAL A 94 18.08 -17.83 25.19
C VAL A 94 18.17 -16.70 24.18
N ALA A 95 17.81 -15.48 24.60
CA ALA A 95 18.04 -14.24 23.88
C ALA A 95 18.99 -13.33 24.67
N ASP A 96 19.96 -12.74 24.00
CA ASP A 96 21.01 -11.91 24.62
C ASP A 96 20.65 -10.41 24.70
N GLY A 97 19.45 -10.03 24.27
CA GLY A 97 19.03 -8.62 24.25
C GLY A 97 19.65 -7.79 23.11
N THR A 98 20.41 -8.43 22.19
CA THR A 98 20.90 -7.80 20.95
C THR A 98 20.00 -8.09 19.74
N GLY A 99 18.91 -8.82 19.95
CA GLY A 99 18.03 -9.32 18.89
C GLY A 99 18.46 -10.69 18.35
N VAL A 100 19.45 -11.33 18.98
CA VAL A 100 19.89 -12.71 18.68
C VAL A 100 19.20 -13.69 19.63
N VAL A 101 18.64 -14.75 19.05
CA VAL A 101 18.03 -15.86 19.78
C VAL A 101 18.75 -17.17 19.42
N LYS A 102 19.02 -18.00 20.42
CA LYS A 102 19.64 -19.33 20.27
C LYS A 102 18.89 -20.35 21.10
N GLY A 103 18.89 -21.60 20.68
CA GLY A 103 18.16 -22.64 21.39
C GLY A 103 18.07 -23.95 20.65
N ALA A 104 17.37 -24.91 21.26
CA ALA A 104 17.05 -26.17 20.64
C ALA A 104 15.72 -26.71 21.14
N TYR A 105 15.07 -27.47 20.28
CA TYR A 105 13.83 -28.19 20.51
C TYR A 105 14.06 -29.64 20.16
N GLY A 106 13.57 -30.56 20.96
CA GLY A 106 13.66 -31.97 20.61
C GLY A 106 12.61 -32.82 21.30
N TYR A 107 12.39 -34.00 20.73
CA TYR A 107 11.54 -35.01 21.32
C TYR A 107 12.04 -36.42 20.98
N GLN A 108 11.66 -37.36 21.82
CA GLN A 108 11.80 -38.79 21.59
C GLN A 108 10.42 -39.42 21.60
N ASP A 109 10.15 -40.30 20.64
CA ASP A 109 8.95 -41.12 20.64
C ASP A 109 9.14 -42.44 21.43
N PRO A 110 8.06 -43.15 21.78
CA PRO A 110 8.15 -44.42 22.51
C PRO A 110 8.94 -45.53 21.79
N LEU A 111 9.15 -45.41 20.48
CA LEU A 111 9.97 -46.34 19.70
C LEU A 111 11.46 -45.98 19.73
N GLY A 112 11.82 -44.90 20.43
CA GLY A 112 13.20 -44.43 20.60
C GLY A 112 13.69 -43.50 19.49
N VAL A 113 12.82 -43.08 18.56
CA VAL A 113 13.23 -42.15 17.50
C VAL A 113 13.38 -40.76 18.10
N TYR A 114 14.61 -40.23 18.03
CA TYR A 114 14.94 -38.90 18.50
C TYR A 114 14.98 -37.90 17.35
N ARG A 115 14.36 -36.73 17.55
CA ARG A 115 14.43 -35.60 16.63
C ARG A 115 14.81 -34.33 17.40
N ARG A 116 15.69 -33.53 16.82
CA ARG A 116 16.14 -32.24 17.37
C ARG A 116 16.25 -31.20 16.26
N VAL A 117 15.81 -29.98 16.57
CA VAL A 117 16.00 -28.78 15.75
C VAL A 117 16.78 -27.77 16.59
N SER A 118 17.81 -27.17 16.00
CA SER A 118 18.56 -26.09 16.63
C SER A 118 18.15 -24.76 16.00
N ILE A 119 17.97 -23.73 16.83
CA ILE A 119 17.74 -22.36 16.37
C ILE A 119 19.09 -21.80 15.92
N GLN A 120 19.16 -21.33 14.68
CA GLN A 120 20.34 -20.62 14.20
C GLN A 120 20.33 -19.18 14.75
N PRO A 121 21.46 -18.68 15.27
CA PRO A 121 21.54 -17.30 15.73
C PRO A 121 21.32 -16.35 14.54
N VAL A 122 20.20 -15.63 14.56
CA VAL A 122 19.92 -14.57 13.58
C VAL A 122 19.71 -13.27 14.35
N GLN A 123 20.36 -12.19 13.91
CA GLN A 123 20.00 -10.85 14.37
C GLN A 123 18.72 -10.45 13.64
N THR A 124 17.65 -10.19 14.39
CA THR A 124 16.46 -9.58 13.82
C THR A 124 16.71 -8.07 13.74
N GLY A 125 17.26 -7.62 12.61
CA GLY A 125 17.67 -6.21 12.40
C GLY A 125 17.49 -5.75 10.96
N THR A 126 16.47 -4.91 10.77
CA THR A 126 16.27 -3.87 9.74
C THR A 126 16.74 -4.15 8.31
N ARG A 127 15.82 -4.55 7.42
CA ARG A 127 15.97 -4.26 5.99
C ARG A 127 15.80 -2.75 5.81
N LEU A 128 16.90 -2.04 5.55
CA LEU A 128 16.89 -0.67 5.04
C LEU A 128 16.53 -0.69 3.54
#